data_AF-A0A7V9HTG5-F1
#
_entry.id   AF-A0A7V9HTG5-F1
#
_cell.length_a   1.000
_cell.length_b   1.000
_cell.length_c   1.000
_cell.angle_alpha   90.00
_cell.angle_beta   90.00
_cell.angle_gamma   90.00
#
_symmetry.space_group_name_H-M   'P 1'
#
loop_
_entity.id
_entity.type
_entity.pdbx_description
1 polymer ?
#
loop_
_entity_poly.entity_id
_entity_poly.type
_entity_poly.pdbx_seq_one_letter_code
_entity_poly.pdbx_strand_id
1 'polypeptide(L)'
;SVEQSLEWTVGHLVAHQWWGAAVGNNPAREPVLDEALSCWSALLYYREVYGQQQAATVLDDQLLGVYRVYRTFGGEDMDANRSARDYRNSFQYAAIVSTKGAMMFVELERLLGEEKFFAALQSYYKANLFEIAELDDLRGAFIAEAPIEQRRTVGRTFNRWLSSKRGDEDIAKPDPELAKSLGLPANPGKGKSGDRNAFTAFARVGKFFWQQMTRIR
;
A
#
# COMPACT_ATOMS: atom_id res chain seq x y z
N SER A 1 0.65 -16.33 -8.59
CA SER A 1 1.77 -17.31 -8.66
C SER A 1 3.08 -16.61 -8.35
N VAL A 2 4.23 -17.32 -8.35
CA VAL A 2 5.55 -16.66 -8.17
C VAL A 2 5.85 -15.71 -9.33
N GLU A 3 5.50 -16.10 -10.55
CA GLU A 3 5.69 -15.31 -11.77
C GLU A 3 4.90 -14.00 -11.70
N GLN A 4 3.63 -14.07 -11.27
CA GLN A 4 2.79 -12.89 -11.09
C GLN A 4 3.31 -11.96 -9.98
N SER A 5 3.85 -12.52 -8.89
CA SER A 5 4.45 -11.72 -7.82
C SER A 5 5.73 -11.00 -8.30
N LEU A 6 6.53 -11.66 -9.15
CA LEU A 6 7.70 -11.06 -9.79
C LEU A 6 7.29 -9.95 -10.76
N GLU A 7 6.31 -10.19 -11.62
CA GLU A 7 5.83 -9.20 -12.59
C GLU A 7 5.19 -7.99 -11.91
N TRP A 8 4.40 -8.19 -10.85
CA TRP A 8 3.94 -7.12 -9.96
C TRP A 8 5.10 -6.27 -9.44
N THR A 9 6.14 -6.93 -8.93
CA THR A 9 7.34 -6.25 -8.42
C THR A 9 8.02 -5.46 -9.53
N VAL A 10 8.16 -6.01 -10.74
CA VAL A 10 8.73 -5.30 -11.89
C VAL A 10 7.88 -4.09 -12.26
N GLY A 11 6.55 -4.23 -12.37
CA GLY A 11 5.64 -3.13 -12.67
C GLY A 11 5.74 -1.99 -11.65
N HIS A 12 5.80 -2.33 -10.36
CA HIS A 12 6.00 -1.37 -9.28
C HIS A 12 7.36 -0.66 -9.37
N LEU A 13 8.45 -1.39 -9.59
CA LEU A 13 9.80 -0.80 -9.73
C LEU A 13 9.94 0.08 -10.98
N VAL A 14 9.26 -0.27 -12.08
CA VAL A 14 9.21 0.55 -13.29
C VAL A 14 8.37 1.82 -13.05
N ALA A 15 7.27 1.73 -12.30
CA ALA A 15 6.46 2.90 -11.98
C ALA A 15 7.24 3.97 -11.19
N HIS A 16 8.23 3.55 -10.38
CA HIS A 16 9.12 4.49 -9.69
C HIS A 16 9.95 5.38 -10.61
N GLN A 17 10.06 5.06 -11.91
CA GLN A 17 10.68 5.97 -12.87
C GLN A 17 9.88 7.29 -13.01
N TRP A 18 8.56 7.24 -12.83
CA TRP A 18 7.72 8.43 -12.76
C TRP A 18 7.61 8.97 -11.34
N TRP A 19 7.40 8.08 -10.36
CA TRP A 19 7.09 8.45 -8.98
C TRP A 19 8.28 8.18 -8.05
N GLY A 20 8.96 9.23 -7.64
CA GLY A 20 10.19 9.21 -6.84
C GLY A 20 11.44 9.54 -7.67
N ALA A 21 11.43 9.30 -8.99
CA ALA A 21 12.53 9.70 -9.89
C ALA A 21 12.20 10.95 -10.71
N ALA A 22 11.23 10.90 -11.64
CA ALA A 22 10.88 12.07 -12.46
C ALA A 22 10.15 13.14 -11.64
N VAL A 23 9.14 12.75 -10.86
CA VAL A 23 8.54 13.57 -9.80
C VAL A 23 9.12 13.06 -8.49
N GLY A 24 10.09 13.79 -7.93
CA GLY A 24 10.75 13.40 -6.69
C GLY A 24 9.85 13.64 -5.48
N ASN A 25 10.19 12.99 -4.37
CA ASN A 25 9.65 13.25 -3.04
C ASN A 25 10.74 13.05 -1.99
N ASN A 26 10.43 13.33 -0.73
CA ASN A 26 11.27 12.90 0.39
C ASN A 26 10.74 11.57 0.95
N PRO A 27 11.26 10.39 0.51
CA PRO A 27 10.70 9.09 0.91
C PRO A 27 10.87 8.80 2.41
N ALA A 28 11.80 9.48 3.09
CA ALA A 28 11.93 9.34 4.54
C ALA A 28 10.80 10.07 5.30
N ARG A 29 10.21 11.12 4.72
CA ARG A 29 9.16 11.93 5.35
C ARG A 29 7.76 11.60 4.81
N GLU A 30 7.63 11.50 3.49
CA GLU A 30 6.36 11.33 2.79
C GLU A 30 6.42 10.13 1.84
N PRO A 31 6.58 8.91 2.39
CA PRO A 31 6.76 7.69 1.59
C PRO A 31 5.53 7.31 0.74
N VAL A 32 4.37 7.91 1.00
CA VAL A 32 3.15 7.61 0.24
C VAL A 32 3.27 8.05 -1.22
N LEU A 33 3.98 9.15 -1.50
CA LEU A 33 4.00 9.75 -2.84
C LEU A 33 4.63 8.85 -3.90
N ASP A 34 5.74 8.19 -3.58
CA ASP A 34 6.44 7.27 -4.46
C ASP A 34 5.89 5.85 -4.31
N GLU A 35 5.87 5.31 -3.08
CA GLU A 35 5.53 3.90 -2.84
C GLU A 35 4.10 3.56 -3.28
N ALA A 36 3.13 4.34 -2.81
CA ALA A 36 1.73 4.01 -3.02
C ALA A 36 1.27 4.29 -4.45
N LEU A 37 1.79 5.35 -5.06
CA LEU A 37 1.47 5.70 -6.45
C LEU A 37 2.12 4.70 -7.41
N SER A 38 3.31 4.19 -7.10
CA SER A 38 3.94 3.08 -7.84
C SER A 38 3.13 1.78 -7.72
N CYS A 39 2.61 1.45 -6.54
CA CYS A 39 1.68 0.31 -6.38
C CYS A 39 0.39 0.48 -7.18
N TRP A 40 -0.25 1.65 -7.13
CA TRP A 40 -1.44 1.91 -7.95
C TRP A 40 -1.11 1.82 -9.45
N SER A 41 0.05 2.32 -9.88
CA SER A 41 0.49 2.24 -11.28
C SER A 41 0.75 0.80 -11.74
N ALA A 42 1.27 -0.06 -10.86
CA ALA A 42 1.39 -1.49 -11.14
C ALA A 42 0.01 -2.15 -11.31
N LEU A 43 -0.97 -1.75 -10.50
CA LEU A 43 -2.35 -2.22 -10.65
C LEU A 43 -2.97 -1.75 -11.98
N LEU A 44 -2.73 -0.50 -12.37
CA LEU A 44 -3.13 0.03 -13.68
C LEU A 44 -2.52 -0.81 -14.81
N TYR A 45 -1.22 -1.10 -14.75
CA TYR A 45 -0.55 -1.97 -15.73
C TYR A 45 -1.28 -3.32 -15.90
N TYR A 46 -1.61 -3.99 -14.79
CA TYR A 46 -2.35 -5.25 -14.86
C TYR A 46 -3.74 -5.10 -15.47
N ARG A 47 -4.43 -4.00 -15.18
CA ARG A 47 -5.75 -3.70 -15.74
C ARG A 47 -5.68 -3.49 -17.24
N GLU A 48 -4.69 -2.74 -17.73
CA GLU A 48 -4.53 -2.45 -19.15
C GLU A 48 -4.06 -3.66 -19.97
N VAL A 49 -3.15 -4.47 -19.42
CA VAL A 49 -2.54 -5.59 -20.16
C VAL A 49 -3.39 -6.87 -20.07
N TYR A 50 -3.97 -7.15 -18.91
CA TYR A 50 -4.64 -8.42 -18.63
C TYR A 50 -6.13 -8.29 -18.33
N GLY A 51 -6.65 -7.06 -18.25
CA GLY A 51 -8.06 -6.79 -18.01
C GLY A 51 -8.46 -6.81 -16.53
N GLN A 52 -9.71 -6.41 -16.30
CA GLN A 52 -10.25 -6.12 -14.97
C GLN A 52 -10.21 -7.31 -14.01
N GLN A 53 -10.49 -8.53 -14.50
CA GLN A 53 -10.53 -9.72 -13.64
C GLN A 53 -9.14 -10.05 -13.08
N GLN A 54 -8.10 -9.93 -13.91
CA GLN A 54 -6.74 -10.19 -13.48
C GLN A 54 -6.24 -9.10 -12.54
N ALA A 55 -6.56 -7.83 -12.82
CA ALA A 55 -6.25 -6.71 -11.92
C ALA A 55 -6.93 -6.87 -10.55
N ALA A 56 -8.18 -7.33 -10.50
CA ALA A 56 -8.88 -7.58 -9.24
C ALA A 56 -8.21 -8.68 -8.40
N THR A 57 -7.76 -9.77 -9.03
CA THR A 57 -6.98 -10.82 -8.36
C THR A 57 -5.67 -10.26 -7.80
N VAL A 58 -4.93 -9.49 -8.60
CA VAL A 58 -3.66 -8.89 -8.18
C VAL A 58 -3.86 -7.86 -7.06
N LEU A 59 -4.93 -7.07 -7.10
CA LEU A 59 -5.31 -6.17 -6.01
C LEU A 59 -5.53 -6.94 -4.70
N ASP A 60 -6.32 -8.01 -4.71
CA ASP A 60 -6.57 -8.80 -3.49
C ASP A 60 -5.28 -9.47 -3.00
N ASP A 61 -4.49 -10.08 -3.89
CA ASP A 61 -3.30 -10.84 -3.51
C ASP A 61 -2.12 -9.95 -3.07
N GLN A 62 -1.76 -8.95 -3.89
CA GLN A 62 -0.51 -8.19 -3.74
C GLN A 62 -0.66 -6.94 -2.86
N LEU A 63 -1.88 -6.41 -2.72
CA LEU A 63 -2.13 -5.22 -1.89
C LEU A 63 -2.96 -5.56 -0.65
N LEU A 64 -4.19 -6.05 -0.81
CA LEU A 64 -5.08 -6.29 0.33
C LEU A 64 -4.60 -7.45 1.19
N GLY A 65 -4.03 -8.49 0.57
CA GLY A 65 -3.46 -9.66 1.21
C GLY A 65 -2.31 -9.30 2.15
N VAL A 66 -1.46 -8.36 1.76
CA VAL A 66 -0.34 -7.88 2.61
C VAL A 66 -0.87 -7.28 3.91
N TYR A 67 -1.87 -6.40 3.83
CA TYR A 67 -2.53 -5.85 5.02
C TYR A 67 -3.23 -6.95 5.83
N ARG A 68 -4.01 -7.84 5.20
CA ARG A 68 -4.73 -8.93 5.87
C ARG A 68 -3.77 -9.84 6.65
N VAL A 69 -2.66 -10.26 6.04
CA VAL A 69 -1.63 -11.08 6.69
C VAL A 69 -1.00 -10.28 7.83
N TYR A 70 -0.61 -9.03 7.61
CA TYR A 70 -0.01 -8.19 8.65
C TYR A 70 -0.91 -8.05 9.89
N ARG A 71 -2.20 -7.79 9.68
CA ARG A 71 -3.19 -7.71 10.75
C ARG A 71 -3.39 -9.05 11.46
N THR A 72 -3.39 -10.16 10.72
CA THR A 72 -3.51 -11.53 11.25
C THR A 72 -2.32 -11.91 12.15
N PHE A 73 -1.12 -11.44 11.83
CA PHE A 73 0.08 -11.62 12.65
C PHE A 73 0.16 -10.71 13.88
N GLY A 74 -0.93 -9.99 14.22
CA GLY A 74 -0.97 -9.09 15.37
C GLY A 74 -0.28 -7.76 15.13
N GLY A 75 -0.22 -7.30 13.87
CA GLY A 75 0.07 -5.91 13.56
C GLY A 75 -0.92 -4.95 14.26
N GLU A 76 -0.73 -3.65 14.07
CA GLU A 76 -1.66 -2.59 14.47
C GLU A 76 -1.93 -1.69 13.27
N ASP A 77 -3.20 -1.35 13.02
CA ASP A 77 -3.52 -0.33 12.02
C ASP A 77 -3.03 1.05 12.49
N MET A 78 -2.53 1.85 11.55
CA MET A 78 -1.97 3.16 11.80
C MET A 78 -2.05 4.06 10.56
N ASP A 79 -1.70 5.33 10.73
CA ASP A 79 -1.66 6.32 9.65
C ASP A 79 -0.59 5.94 8.62
N ALA A 80 -0.90 6.11 7.33
CA ALA A 80 0.04 5.95 6.23
C ALA A 80 0.86 7.22 5.94
N ASN A 81 0.35 8.40 6.35
CA ASN A 81 1.10 9.66 6.24
C ASN A 81 1.99 9.90 7.45
N ARG A 82 3.00 9.05 7.63
CA ARG A 82 4.05 9.17 8.66
C ARG A 82 5.43 8.97 8.04
N SER A 83 6.44 9.45 8.75
CA SER A 83 7.83 9.23 8.36
C SER A 83 8.13 7.73 8.30
N ALA A 84 8.95 7.31 7.33
CA ALA A 84 9.32 5.91 7.14
C ALA A 84 9.91 5.26 8.42
N ARG A 85 10.57 6.05 9.27
CA ARG A 85 11.16 5.58 10.54
C ARG A 85 10.14 5.29 11.65
N ASP A 86 8.91 5.80 11.52
CA ASP A 86 7.86 5.61 12.51
C ASP A 86 7.20 4.22 12.38
N TYR A 87 7.43 3.54 11.26
CA TYR A 87 7.05 2.15 11.06
C TYR A 87 8.12 1.23 11.66
N ARG A 88 7.68 0.25 12.45
CA ARG A 88 8.54 -0.67 13.21
C ARG A 88 9.44 -1.52 12.32
N ASN A 89 8.95 -1.89 11.14
CA ASN A 89 9.67 -2.73 10.18
C ASN A 89 9.07 -2.59 8.77
N SER A 90 9.76 -3.16 7.78
CA SER A 90 9.33 -3.15 6.38
C SER A 90 7.97 -3.80 6.15
N PHE A 91 7.58 -4.78 6.97
CA PHE A 91 6.28 -5.43 6.81
C PHE A 91 5.12 -4.53 7.24
N GLN A 92 5.26 -3.80 8.36
CA GLN A 92 4.30 -2.77 8.75
C GLN A 92 4.28 -1.62 7.75
N TYR A 93 5.46 -1.20 7.26
CA TYR A 93 5.55 -0.18 6.21
C TYR A 93 4.75 -0.59 4.97
N ALA A 94 5.01 -1.77 4.40
CA ALA A 94 4.34 -2.24 3.19
C ALA A 94 2.82 -2.39 3.40
N ALA A 95 2.41 -3.00 4.52
CA ALA A 95 1.00 -3.18 4.84
C ALA A 95 0.25 -1.84 5.01
N ILE A 96 0.91 -0.80 5.54
CA ILE A 96 0.25 0.47 5.84
C ILE A 96 0.42 1.46 4.68
N VAL A 97 1.65 1.79 4.31
CA VAL A 97 1.96 2.79 3.27
C VAL A 97 1.49 2.31 1.90
N SER A 98 2.00 1.15 1.46
CA SER A 98 1.72 0.65 0.11
C SER A 98 0.23 0.33 -0.05
N THR A 99 -0.36 -0.45 0.87
CA THR A 99 -1.78 -0.84 0.74
C THR A 99 -2.74 0.32 0.93
N LYS A 100 -2.68 1.07 2.05
CA LYS A 100 -3.68 2.14 2.30
C LYS A 100 -3.49 3.32 1.34
N GLY A 101 -2.24 3.64 1.00
CA GLY A 101 -1.95 4.65 0.00
C GLY A 101 -2.46 4.26 -1.39
N ALA A 102 -2.21 3.02 -1.85
CA ALA A 102 -2.70 2.59 -3.17
C ALA A 102 -4.23 2.58 -3.21
N MET A 103 -4.87 2.13 -2.12
CA MET A 103 -6.33 2.15 -2.00
C MET A 103 -6.93 3.56 -1.97
N MET A 104 -6.19 4.56 -1.48
CA MET A 104 -6.58 5.96 -1.64
C MET A 104 -6.74 6.31 -3.13
N PHE A 105 -5.78 5.93 -3.97
CA PHE A 105 -5.85 6.18 -5.41
C PHE A 105 -6.98 5.40 -6.09
N VAL A 106 -7.20 4.13 -5.71
CA VAL A 106 -8.36 3.35 -6.19
C VAL A 106 -9.67 4.05 -5.86
N GLU A 107 -9.82 4.59 -4.65
CA GLU A 107 -11.04 5.28 -4.24
C GLU A 107 -11.20 6.66 -4.91
N LEU A 108 -10.10 7.38 -5.13
CA LEU A 108 -10.10 8.63 -5.88
C LEU A 108 -10.50 8.40 -7.35
N GLU A 109 -9.99 7.34 -7.98
CA GLU A 109 -10.34 6.96 -9.35
C GLU A 109 -11.82 6.61 -9.46
N ARG A 110 -12.35 5.82 -8.50
CA ARG A 110 -13.78 5.51 -8.43
C ARG A 110 -14.64 6.76 -8.23
N LEU A 111 -14.20 7.69 -7.39
CA LEU A 111 -14.94 8.91 -7.06
C LEU A 111 -15.01 9.90 -8.24
N LEU A 112 -13.88 10.11 -8.91
CA LEU A 112 -13.71 11.15 -9.92
C LEU A 112 -14.02 10.66 -11.35
N GLY A 113 -13.94 9.34 -11.56
CA GLY A 113 -13.89 8.75 -12.88
C GLY A 113 -12.50 8.89 -13.51
N GLU A 114 -12.25 8.06 -14.51
CA GLU A 114 -10.95 7.91 -15.16
C GLU A 114 -10.40 9.22 -15.74
N GLU A 115 -11.21 9.95 -16.52
CA GLU A 115 -10.79 11.18 -17.20
C GLU A 115 -10.21 12.22 -16.22
N LYS A 116 -10.95 12.52 -15.15
CA LYS A 116 -10.53 13.51 -14.15
C LYS A 116 -9.40 13.02 -13.27
N PHE A 117 -9.39 11.73 -12.95
CA PHE A 117 -8.32 11.12 -12.18
C PHE A 117 -6.98 11.23 -12.93
N PHE A 118 -6.95 10.85 -14.22
CA PHE A 118 -5.74 10.97 -15.04
C PHE A 118 -5.38 12.42 -15.34
N ALA A 119 -6.36 13.31 -15.54
CA ALA A 119 -6.09 14.75 -15.65
C ALA A 119 -5.36 15.28 -14.40
N ALA A 120 -5.79 14.86 -13.20
CA ALA A 120 -5.12 15.25 -11.96
C ALA A 120 -3.69 14.74 -11.87
N LEU A 121 -3.45 13.47 -12.22
CA LEU A 121 -2.09 12.91 -12.27
C LEU A 121 -1.21 13.60 -13.32
N GLN A 122 -1.74 13.94 -14.48
CA GLN A 122 -1.00 14.68 -15.51
C GLN A 122 -0.65 16.10 -15.04
N SER A 123 -1.59 16.80 -14.41
CA SER A 123 -1.37 18.13 -13.82
C SER A 123 -0.31 18.05 -12.71
N TYR A 124 -0.41 17.07 -11.81
CA TYR A 124 0.59 16.81 -10.77
C TYR A 124 1.98 16.53 -11.37
N TYR A 125 2.06 15.65 -12.36
CA TYR A 125 3.31 15.29 -13.01
C TYR A 125 3.98 16.49 -13.69
N LYS A 126 3.23 17.27 -14.49
CA LYS A 126 3.76 18.43 -15.21
C LYS A 126 4.24 19.53 -14.26
N ALA A 127 3.52 19.75 -13.16
CA ALA A 127 3.85 20.79 -12.19
C ALA A 127 5.12 20.46 -11.38
N ASN A 128 5.43 19.17 -11.20
CA ASN A 128 6.49 18.71 -10.31
C ASN A 128 7.60 17.92 -11.04
N LEU A 129 7.66 18.03 -12.36
CA LEU A 129 8.68 17.33 -13.15
C LEU A 129 10.07 17.88 -12.80
N PHE A 130 10.95 16.98 -12.34
CA PHE A 130 12.30 17.26 -11.84
C PHE A 130 12.35 18.10 -10.56
N GLU A 131 11.25 18.15 -9.83
CA GLU A 131 11.15 18.81 -8.52
C GLU A 131 10.93 17.79 -7.40
N ILE A 132 11.02 18.26 -6.15
CA ILE A 132 10.64 17.50 -4.96
C ILE A 132 9.23 17.91 -4.55
N ALA A 133 8.24 17.07 -4.86
CA ALA A 133 6.85 17.28 -4.52
C ALA A 133 6.55 16.92 -3.06
N GLU A 134 5.56 17.62 -2.50
CA GLU A 134 4.97 17.33 -1.19
C GLU A 134 3.54 16.77 -1.35
N LEU A 135 3.03 16.13 -0.29
CA LEU A 135 1.68 15.53 -0.30
C LEU A 135 0.58 16.55 -0.63
N ASP A 136 0.80 17.82 -0.27
CA ASP A 136 -0.14 18.90 -0.56
C ASP A 136 -0.18 19.26 -2.05
N ASP A 137 0.90 19.06 -2.82
CA ASP A 137 0.91 19.25 -4.28
C ASP A 137 0.02 18.22 -4.97
N LEU A 138 0.16 16.95 -4.56
CA LEU A 138 -0.70 15.86 -5.04
C LEU A 138 -2.16 16.13 -4.69
N ARG A 139 -2.43 16.45 -3.42
CA ARG A 139 -3.80 16.75 -2.97
C ARG A 139 -4.39 17.94 -3.72
N GLY A 140 -3.58 18.98 -3.94
CA GLY A 140 -3.94 20.18 -4.68
C GLY A 140 -4.36 19.86 -6.12
N ALA A 141 -3.58 19.04 -6.83
CA ALA A 141 -3.90 18.62 -8.19
C ALA A 141 -5.24 17.88 -8.27
N PHE A 142 -5.49 16.93 -7.36
CA PHE A 142 -6.76 16.21 -7.29
C PHE A 142 -7.96 17.11 -6.96
N ILE A 143 -7.81 18.07 -6.05
CA ILE A 143 -8.87 19.03 -5.70
C ILE A 143 -9.15 19.98 -6.87
N ALA A 144 -8.12 20.40 -7.61
CA ALA A 144 -8.27 21.34 -8.72
C ALA A 144 -9.13 20.75 -9.85
N GLU A 145 -8.87 19.50 -10.25
CA GLU A 145 -9.59 18.81 -11.34
C GLU A 145 -10.99 18.31 -10.91
N ALA A 146 -11.19 18.09 -9.62
CA ALA A 146 -12.46 17.62 -9.08
C ALA A 146 -13.61 18.62 -9.31
N PRO A 147 -14.82 18.13 -9.65
CA PRO A 147 -16.04 18.95 -9.62
C PRO A 147 -16.21 19.65 -8.27
N ILE A 148 -16.75 20.87 -8.27
CA ILE A 148 -16.84 21.71 -7.06
C ILE A 148 -17.54 20.98 -5.91
N GLU A 149 -18.60 20.23 -6.21
CA GLU A 149 -19.38 19.43 -5.29
C GLU A 149 -18.62 18.22 -4.72
N GLN A 150 -17.59 17.73 -5.41
CA GLN A 150 -16.78 16.58 -4.99
C GLN A 150 -15.49 16.98 -4.26
N ARG A 151 -15.01 18.24 -4.38
CA ARG A 151 -13.74 18.71 -3.78
C ARG A 151 -13.61 18.39 -2.28
N ARG A 152 -14.68 18.59 -1.50
CA ARG A 152 -14.67 18.25 -0.07
C ARG A 152 -14.57 16.75 0.17
N THR A 153 -15.15 15.93 -0.70
CA THR A 153 -15.09 14.47 -0.60
C THR A 153 -13.69 13.99 -0.97
N VAL A 154 -13.06 14.54 -2.02
CA VAL A 154 -11.65 14.27 -2.36
C VAL A 154 -10.74 14.50 -1.15
N GLY A 155 -10.80 15.67 -0.51
CA GLY A 155 -9.99 15.95 0.68
C GLY A 155 -10.27 14.98 1.84
N ARG A 156 -11.53 14.56 2.02
CA ARG A 156 -11.90 13.54 3.02
C ARG A 156 -11.35 12.15 2.67
N THR A 157 -11.27 11.80 1.39
CA THR A 157 -10.66 10.53 0.92
C THR A 157 -9.19 10.46 1.31
N PHE A 158 -8.41 11.54 1.08
CA PHE A 158 -7.02 11.60 1.55
C PHE A 158 -6.93 11.37 3.06
N ASN A 159 -7.73 12.09 3.86
CA ASN A 159 -7.69 11.96 5.32
C ASN A 159 -8.12 10.57 5.81
N ARG A 160 -9.15 9.97 5.18
CA ARG A 160 -9.66 8.63 5.53
C ARG A 160 -8.56 7.58 5.32
N TRP A 161 -7.88 7.60 4.19
CA TRP A 161 -6.89 6.58 3.87
C TRP A 161 -5.53 6.83 4.52
N LEU A 162 -5.10 8.08 4.61
CA LEU A 162 -3.73 8.40 5.01
C LEU A 162 -3.57 8.73 6.50
N SER A 163 -4.62 9.24 7.15
CA SER A 163 -4.53 9.78 8.52
C SER A 163 -5.51 9.14 9.50
N SER A 164 -6.23 8.10 9.07
CA SER A 164 -7.19 7.41 9.94
C SER A 164 -6.84 5.93 10.11
N LYS A 165 -7.11 5.41 11.31
CA LYS A 165 -6.94 4.00 11.66
C LYS A 165 -8.21 3.20 11.35
N ARG A 166 -8.55 3.14 10.08
CA ARG A 166 -9.79 2.50 9.58
C ARG A 166 -9.52 1.41 8.53
N GLY A 167 -8.28 0.96 8.39
CA GLY A 167 -7.89 -0.09 7.44
C GLY A 167 -8.62 -1.42 7.69
N ASP A 168 -8.97 -1.74 8.95
CA ASP A 168 -9.75 -2.96 9.25
C ASP A 168 -11.18 -2.91 8.71
N GLU A 169 -11.74 -1.71 8.55
CA GLU A 169 -13.06 -1.51 7.97
C GLU A 169 -13.00 -1.41 6.45
N ASP A 170 -11.96 -0.73 5.94
CA ASP A 170 -11.87 -0.38 4.52
C ASP A 170 -11.13 -1.44 3.68
N ILE A 171 -10.30 -2.29 4.31
CA ILE A 171 -9.53 -3.36 3.65
C ILE A 171 -9.98 -4.73 4.15
N ALA A 172 -9.56 -5.11 5.36
CA ALA A 172 -9.87 -6.43 5.93
C ALA A 172 -9.54 -6.48 7.43
N LYS A 173 -10.38 -7.19 8.18
CA LYS A 173 -10.06 -7.59 9.56
C LYS A 173 -9.03 -8.72 9.59
N PRO A 174 -8.34 -8.95 10.73
CA PRO A 174 -7.54 -10.16 10.95
C PRO A 174 -8.35 -11.43 10.62
N ASP A 175 -7.72 -12.38 9.94
CA ASP A 175 -8.34 -13.65 9.53
C ASP A 175 -8.12 -14.72 10.63
N PRO A 176 -9.20 -15.15 11.34
CA PRO A 176 -9.07 -16.13 12.42
C PRO A 176 -8.69 -17.54 11.92
N GLU A 177 -9.09 -17.91 10.71
CA GLU A 177 -8.80 -19.23 10.14
C GLU A 177 -7.34 -19.31 9.73
N LEU A 178 -6.84 -18.23 9.10
CA LEU A 178 -5.41 -18.09 8.79
C LEU A 178 -4.58 -18.03 10.07
N ALA A 179 -5.02 -17.32 11.11
CA ALA A 179 -4.32 -17.31 12.40
C ALA A 179 -4.22 -18.73 12.97
N LYS A 180 -5.32 -19.50 12.93
CA LYS A 180 -5.36 -20.89 13.42
C LYS A 180 -4.45 -21.81 12.61
N SER A 181 -4.47 -21.73 11.28
CA SER A 181 -3.63 -22.57 10.41
C SER A 181 -2.14 -22.31 10.62
N LEU A 182 -1.78 -21.07 10.95
CA LEU A 182 -0.41 -20.65 11.25
C LEU A 182 0.01 -20.85 12.72
N GLY A 183 -0.89 -21.36 13.58
CA GLY A 183 -0.63 -21.56 15.01
C GLY A 183 -0.43 -20.26 15.79
N LEU A 184 -1.02 -19.15 15.32
CA LEU A 184 -0.98 -17.86 15.98
C LEU A 184 -2.03 -17.79 17.10
N PRO A 185 -1.74 -17.12 18.23
CA PRO A 185 -2.69 -16.96 19.32
C PRO A 185 -3.90 -16.12 18.88
N ALA A 186 -5.09 -16.52 19.33
CA ALA A 186 -6.37 -15.93 18.91
C ALA A 186 -6.57 -14.44 19.28
N ASN A 187 -5.67 -13.84 20.08
CA ASN A 187 -5.82 -12.45 20.54
C ASN A 187 -4.45 -11.78 20.77
N PRO A 188 -3.84 -11.16 19.74
CA PRO A 188 -2.53 -10.52 19.88
C PRO A 188 -2.58 -9.20 20.69
N GLY A 189 -3.75 -8.60 20.89
CA GLY A 189 -3.91 -7.26 21.48
C GLY A 189 -3.78 -7.13 23.01
N LYS A 190 -3.33 -8.17 23.74
CA LYS A 190 -3.14 -8.11 25.20
C LYS A 190 -1.77 -8.62 25.67
N GLY A 191 -0.74 -8.55 24.82
CA GLY A 191 0.65 -8.80 25.22
C GLY A 191 1.35 -7.49 25.54
N LYS A 192 1.79 -7.29 26.78
CA LYS A 192 2.69 -6.18 27.16
C LYS A 192 3.89 -6.13 26.19
N SER A 193 4.26 -4.92 25.80
CA SER A 193 5.55 -4.57 25.17
C SER A 193 6.68 -5.46 25.71
N GLY A 194 7.17 -6.40 24.89
CA GLY A 194 8.27 -7.29 25.25
C GLY A 194 8.16 -8.77 24.85
N ASP A 195 7.07 -9.22 24.22
CA ASP A 195 6.91 -10.66 24.00
C ASP A 195 7.77 -11.19 22.83
N ARG A 196 8.84 -11.93 23.17
CA ARG A 196 9.80 -12.58 22.25
C ARG A 196 9.15 -13.56 21.27
N ASN A 197 7.87 -13.88 21.45
CA ASN A 197 7.14 -14.90 20.69
C ASN A 197 6.86 -14.53 19.23
N ALA A 198 6.56 -13.25 18.92
CA ALA A 198 6.33 -12.82 17.54
C ALA A 198 7.62 -12.85 16.70
N PHE A 199 8.75 -12.48 17.31
CA PHE A 199 10.09 -12.66 16.73
C PHE A 199 10.40 -14.15 16.49
N THR A 200 9.93 -15.02 17.38
CA THR A 200 10.12 -16.48 17.27
C THR A 200 9.26 -17.10 16.16
N ALA A 201 8.10 -16.52 15.84
CA ALA A 201 7.27 -16.94 14.71
C ALA A 201 7.88 -16.50 13.37
N PHE A 202 8.31 -15.24 13.25
CA PHE A 202 9.06 -14.75 12.08
C PHE A 202 10.38 -15.50 11.87
N ALA A 203 11.12 -15.78 12.94
CA ALA A 203 12.34 -16.59 12.88
C ALA A 203 12.06 -18.03 12.44
N ARG A 204 10.91 -18.60 12.81
CA ARG A 204 10.49 -19.95 12.36
C ARG A 204 10.13 -19.97 10.89
N VAL A 205 9.41 -18.97 10.39
CA VAL A 205 9.10 -18.83 8.96
C VAL A 205 10.38 -18.59 8.15
N GLY A 206 11.26 -17.69 8.61
CA GLY A 206 12.57 -17.48 7.98
C GLY A 206 13.46 -18.74 7.98
N LYS A 207 13.48 -19.49 9.08
CA LYS A 207 14.20 -20.77 9.17
C LYS A 207 13.61 -21.84 8.25
N PHE A 208 12.29 -21.89 8.10
CA PHE A 208 11.62 -22.81 7.16
C PHE A 208 12.05 -22.52 5.72
N PHE A 209 12.02 -21.26 5.28
CA PHE A 209 12.46 -20.89 3.93
C PHE A 209 13.96 -21.10 3.71
N TRP A 210 14.81 -20.79 4.70
CA TRP A 210 16.25 -21.11 4.63
C TRP A 210 16.49 -22.62 4.45
N GLN A 211 15.78 -23.46 5.22
CA GLN A 211 15.89 -24.91 5.13
C GLN A 211 15.46 -25.46 3.77
N GLN A 212 14.42 -24.89 3.15
CA GLN A 212 14.00 -25.28 1.79
C GLN A 212 15.05 -24.87 0.74
N MET A 213 15.64 -23.67 0.84
CA MET A 213 16.69 -23.24 -0.09
C MET A 213 17.95 -24.11 0.00
N THR A 214 18.30 -24.59 1.19
CA THR A 214 19.46 -25.49 1.38
C THR A 214 19.23 -26.95 0.95
N ARG A 215 17.98 -27.35 0.67
CA ARG A 215 17.64 -28.70 0.17
C ARG A 215 17.81 -28.85 -1.35
N ILE A 216 17.97 -27.75 -2.09
CA ILE A 216 18.19 -27.75 -3.54
C ILE A 216 19.70 -27.76 -3.84
N ARG A 217 20.41 -28.77 -3.31
CA ARG A 217 21.78 -29.10 -3.74
C ARG A 217 21.81 -30.55 -4.21
#